data_AF-A0A943K955-F1
#
_entry.id   AF-A0A943K955-F1
#
_cell.length_a   1.000
_cell.length_b   1.000
_cell.length_c   1.000
_cell.angle_alpha   90.00
_cell.angle_beta   90.00
_cell.angle_gamma   90.00
#
_symmetry.space_group_name_H-M   'P 1'
#
loop_
_entity.id
_entity.type
_entity.pdbx_description
1 polymer ?
#
loop_
_entity_poly.entity_id
_entity_poly.type
_entity_poly.pdbx_seq_one_letter_code
_entity_poly.pdbx_strand_id
1 'polypeptide(L)'
;MKTTMKKISAFMMAACLLISLAACQGPGAADITNGSVPSQNAAEQTGDTLPVDDTQESVSHAFEAGSEAISAASSNHQPGETVKPLSTTTKPSKQNQKPSTTAEIVAYFNAAANKVKTEKPGLTKTEKISFQVQGDSAIAGIANQVQKALKNTLNPDPITVKKGASHNAVFPVENQSWASRLSADAVSSASCVEKNGAYLITIRLKDEHISYEQAKKPLQTRHGQVVDILKTSEIEEQMKSLSWLITLHDLDQTYSGTTITCTVDKQSQQMRSAHYRIISRAVIQASAPLVGDTTVNATLTFNQEYQF
;
A
#
# COMPACT_ATOMS: atom_id res chain seq x y z
N MET A 1 -1.07 9.10 -9.24
CA MET A 1 -0.17 8.45 -8.28
C MET A 1 -0.10 9.30 -7.02
N LYS A 2 -0.90 9.02 -5.99
CA LYS A 2 -0.94 9.74 -4.69
C LYS A 2 -1.50 8.86 -3.55
N THR A 3 -1.73 7.56 -3.79
CA THR A 3 -2.46 6.67 -2.88
C THR A 3 -1.54 6.00 -1.86
N THR A 4 -0.33 5.60 -2.26
CA THR A 4 0.68 4.98 -1.39
C THR A 4 1.17 5.94 -0.31
N MET A 5 1.39 7.21 -0.68
CA MET A 5 1.78 8.29 0.22
C MET A 5 0.84 8.44 1.43
N LYS A 6 -0.46 8.15 1.28
CA LYS A 6 -1.45 8.28 2.36
C LYS A 6 -1.31 7.20 3.46
N LYS A 7 -0.95 5.96 3.09
CA LYS A 7 -0.84 4.84 4.04
C LYS A 7 0.36 4.98 4.97
N ILE A 8 1.51 5.39 4.43
CA ILE A 8 2.73 5.62 5.20
C ILE A 8 2.69 6.96 5.96
N SER A 9 1.99 7.97 5.44
CA SER A 9 1.77 9.23 6.18
C SER A 9 0.99 9.02 7.48
N ALA A 10 0.02 8.10 7.51
CA ALA A 10 -0.67 7.72 8.75
C ALA A 10 0.26 7.04 9.76
N PHE A 11 1.11 6.13 9.29
CA PHE A 11 2.07 5.36 10.10
C PHE A 11 3.08 6.28 10.79
N MET A 12 3.70 7.16 10.03
CA MET A 12 4.80 7.99 10.52
C MET A 12 4.31 9.14 11.39
N MET A 13 3.19 9.78 11.03
CA MET A 13 2.59 10.81 11.88
C MET A 13 2.18 10.22 13.24
N ALA A 14 1.72 8.96 13.27
CA ALA A 14 1.36 8.29 14.51
C ALA A 14 2.57 7.98 15.41
N ALA A 15 3.61 7.36 14.86
CA ALA A 15 4.83 7.05 15.59
C ALA A 15 5.54 8.32 16.10
N CYS A 16 5.57 9.39 15.28
CA CYS A 16 6.23 10.64 15.65
C CYS A 16 5.48 11.43 16.74
N LEU A 17 4.15 11.49 16.68
CA LEU A 17 3.35 12.15 17.73
C LEU A 17 3.52 11.47 19.10
N LEU A 18 3.68 10.14 19.11
CA LEU A 18 3.87 9.37 20.34
C LEU A 18 5.20 9.65 21.04
N ILE A 19 6.26 9.77 20.25
CA ILE A 19 7.61 10.07 20.75
C ILE A 19 7.68 11.52 21.23
N SER A 20 6.95 12.43 20.58
CA SER A 20 6.88 13.84 20.95
C SER A 20 6.10 14.09 22.24
N LEU A 21 5.03 13.33 22.49
CA LEU A 21 4.15 13.51 23.65
C LEU A 21 4.62 12.75 24.90
N ALA A 22 5.41 11.68 24.73
CA ALA A 22 6.15 11.07 25.85
C ALA A 22 7.19 12.06 26.45
N ALA A 23 7.64 13.04 25.67
CA ALA A 23 8.51 14.14 26.10
C ALA A 23 7.82 15.19 26.98
N CYS A 24 6.51 15.33 26.86
CA CYS A 24 5.75 16.33 27.62
C CYS A 24 5.42 15.88 29.05
N GLN A 25 5.80 14.67 29.46
CA GLN A 25 5.71 14.21 30.84
C GLN A 25 7.10 14.08 31.46
N GLY A 26 7.78 15.22 31.61
CA GLY A 26 8.78 15.40 32.66
C GLY A 26 8.10 15.50 34.04
N PRO A 27 8.83 15.31 35.16
CA PRO A 27 8.24 15.34 36.50
C PRO A 27 7.79 16.76 36.83
N GLY A 28 6.49 17.02 36.70
CA GLY A 28 5.91 18.33 36.95
C GLY A 28 4.47 18.39 36.47
N ALA A 29 3.58 17.64 37.13
CA ALA A 29 2.15 17.86 36.99
C ALA A 29 1.80 19.22 37.64
N ALA A 30 1.81 20.29 36.83
CA ALA A 30 1.13 21.52 37.17
C ALA A 30 -0.21 21.55 36.42
N ASP A 31 -1.23 21.23 37.21
CA ASP A 31 -2.65 21.52 37.06
C ASP A 31 -2.99 22.59 35.98
N ILE A 32 -3.71 22.19 34.93
CA ILE A 32 -4.33 23.14 34.00
C ILE A 32 -5.80 23.29 34.38
N THR A 33 -6.03 23.96 35.51
CA THR A 33 -7.37 24.40 35.90
C THR A 33 -7.38 25.93 36.07
N ASN A 34 -8.11 26.60 35.18
CA ASN A 34 -8.58 27.99 35.19
C ASN A 34 -7.57 29.16 35.13
N GLY A 35 -7.80 30.04 34.14
CA GLY A 35 -7.74 31.49 34.37
C GLY A 35 -7.11 32.36 33.27
N SER A 36 -7.99 32.99 32.49
CA SER A 36 -7.86 34.39 32.04
C SER A 36 -7.01 34.71 30.80
N VAL A 37 -7.75 35.06 29.73
CA VAL A 37 -7.34 35.96 28.65
C VAL A 37 -6.95 37.33 29.25
N PRO A 38 -5.99 38.05 28.65
CA PRO A 38 -6.38 39.37 28.14
C PRO A 38 -5.91 39.61 26.71
N SER A 39 -6.87 40.07 25.92
CA SER A 39 -6.74 40.87 24.72
C SER A 39 -6.34 42.29 25.13
N GLN A 40 -5.50 42.98 24.34
CA GLN A 40 -5.76 44.37 23.97
C GLN A 40 -4.85 44.87 22.83
N ASN A 41 -5.53 45.46 21.86
CA ASN A 41 -5.05 46.24 20.73
C ASN A 41 -4.34 47.54 21.14
N ALA A 42 -3.54 48.07 20.22
CA ALA A 42 -3.63 49.45 19.69
C ALA A 42 -2.56 49.57 18.58
N ALA A 43 -2.96 49.70 17.31
CA ALA A 43 -3.18 50.98 16.60
C ALA A 43 -1.83 51.58 16.15
N GLU A 44 -1.61 52.05 14.92
CA GLU A 44 -2.50 52.52 13.88
C GLU A 44 -1.66 52.92 12.64
N GLN A 45 -2.36 53.07 11.49
CA GLN A 45 -2.08 54.06 10.43
C GLN A 45 -0.92 53.79 9.43
N THR A 46 -1.01 53.99 8.10
CA THR A 46 -1.99 54.53 7.13
C THR A 46 -1.44 54.12 5.74
N GLY A 47 -2.24 53.72 4.75
CA GLY A 47 -2.68 54.65 3.70
C GLY A 47 -2.59 54.04 2.29
N ASP A 48 -3.63 54.32 1.49
CA ASP A 48 -3.97 53.80 0.16
C ASP A 48 -2.95 54.02 -0.97
N THR A 49 -2.99 53.16 -2.01
CA THR A 49 -3.45 53.45 -3.40
C THR A 49 -2.76 52.56 -4.46
N LEU A 50 -3.59 51.97 -5.35
CA LEU A 50 -3.24 51.51 -6.71
C LEU A 50 -3.38 52.69 -7.70
N PRO A 51 -2.70 52.71 -8.86
CA PRO A 51 -3.27 52.16 -10.13
C PRO A 51 -2.20 51.52 -11.10
N VAL A 52 -2.52 50.52 -11.95
CA VAL A 52 -2.89 50.55 -13.41
C VAL A 52 -1.85 51.30 -14.28
N ASP A 53 -1.38 50.95 -15.47
CA ASP A 53 -1.39 49.88 -16.50
C ASP A 53 -0.39 50.40 -17.58
N ASP A 54 0.20 49.54 -18.42
CA ASP A 54 0.50 49.89 -19.83
C ASP A 54 1.06 48.68 -20.60
N THR A 55 0.15 48.05 -21.35
CA THR A 55 0.19 47.78 -22.80
C THR A 55 1.55 47.77 -23.52
N GLN A 56 1.88 46.69 -24.24
CA GLN A 56 1.96 46.72 -25.72
C GLN A 56 2.10 45.34 -26.39
N GLU A 57 1.32 45.23 -27.48
CA GLU A 57 1.26 44.21 -28.52
C GLU A 57 2.60 43.98 -29.26
N SER A 58 2.76 42.79 -29.85
CA SER A 58 2.70 42.58 -31.32
C SER A 58 3.30 41.22 -31.69
N VAL A 59 2.50 40.21 -32.06
CA VAL A 59 2.00 39.81 -33.41
C VAL A 59 3.00 38.95 -34.23
N SER A 60 2.53 37.73 -34.54
CA SER A 60 2.78 36.85 -35.71
C SER A 60 4.19 36.39 -36.10
N HIS A 61 4.36 35.08 -36.31
CA HIS A 61 4.14 34.49 -37.64
C HIS A 61 4.16 32.94 -37.61
N ALA A 62 3.26 32.38 -38.42
CA ALA A 62 3.13 30.96 -38.74
C ALA A 62 3.83 30.62 -40.07
N PHE A 63 4.21 29.34 -40.24
CA PHE A 63 4.14 28.56 -41.50
C PHE A 63 4.38 27.07 -41.12
N GLU A 64 3.36 26.21 -41.23
CA GLU A 64 3.04 25.32 -42.37
C GLU A 64 4.06 24.18 -42.58
N ALA A 65 3.74 22.91 -42.35
CA ALA A 65 2.80 22.00 -43.03
C ALA A 65 3.40 21.30 -44.27
N GLY A 66 3.15 19.98 -44.36
CA GLY A 66 3.53 19.07 -45.46
C GLY A 66 3.71 17.65 -44.91
N SER A 67 2.65 16.83 -44.77
CA SER A 67 1.95 16.04 -45.80
C SER A 67 2.82 14.96 -46.44
N GLU A 68 2.53 13.67 -46.20
CA GLU A 68 1.74 12.81 -47.12
C GLU A 68 1.75 11.33 -46.66
N ALA A 69 0.63 10.65 -46.91
CA ALA A 69 0.44 9.19 -46.91
C ALA A 69 1.17 8.57 -48.13
N ILE A 70 1.24 7.28 -48.48
CA ILE A 70 0.26 6.18 -48.59
C ILE A 70 1.06 4.89 -48.89
N SER A 71 0.50 3.71 -48.58
CA SER A 71 0.38 2.53 -49.47
C SER A 71 0.89 1.17 -48.99
N ALA A 72 0.04 0.19 -49.29
CA ALA A 72 0.08 -1.23 -49.00
C ALA A 72 0.72 -2.07 -50.12
N ALA A 73 1.09 -3.32 -49.82
CA ALA A 73 0.57 -4.56 -50.46
C ALA A 73 1.62 -5.71 -50.63
N SER A 74 1.13 -6.92 -50.29
CA SER A 74 1.27 -8.23 -50.96
C SER A 74 2.55 -9.10 -50.95
N SER A 75 2.34 -10.33 -50.43
CA SER A 75 2.57 -11.68 -51.04
C SER A 75 4.00 -12.08 -51.50
N ASN A 76 4.53 -13.31 -51.32
CA ASN A 76 3.95 -14.63 -51.62
C ASN A 76 4.91 -15.82 -51.24
N HIS A 77 4.32 -17.02 -51.01
CA HIS A 77 4.81 -18.42 -51.22
C HIS A 77 5.81 -19.22 -50.34
N GLN A 78 5.39 -20.49 -50.14
CA GLN A 78 5.85 -21.73 -49.44
C GLN A 78 6.78 -22.58 -50.38
N PRO A 79 7.14 -23.89 -50.19
CA PRO A 79 6.82 -24.87 -49.13
C PRO A 79 7.86 -25.97 -48.73
N GLY A 80 7.55 -26.74 -47.67
CA GLY A 80 7.83 -28.18 -47.60
C GLY A 80 8.48 -28.71 -46.31
N GLU A 81 7.73 -29.45 -45.49
CA GLU A 81 8.01 -30.87 -45.19
C GLU A 81 6.94 -31.50 -44.29
N THR A 82 6.61 -32.74 -44.62
CA THR A 82 5.53 -33.56 -44.08
C THR A 82 6.06 -34.45 -42.95
N VAL A 83 5.45 -34.42 -41.76
CA VAL A 83 5.63 -35.50 -40.77
C VAL A 83 4.28 -35.88 -40.17
N LYS A 84 4.01 -37.19 -40.21
CA LYS A 84 2.83 -37.90 -39.69
C LYS A 84 2.48 -37.50 -38.25
N PRO A 85 1.20 -37.46 -37.86
CA PRO A 85 0.80 -37.18 -36.48
C PRO A 85 1.10 -38.39 -35.60
N LEU A 86 1.98 -38.20 -34.62
CA LEU A 86 2.16 -39.10 -33.49
C LEU A 86 1.02 -38.82 -32.49
N SER A 87 0.15 -39.79 -32.29
CA SER A 87 -0.92 -39.76 -31.30
C SER A 87 -0.35 -39.65 -29.89
N THR A 88 -0.18 -38.43 -29.38
CA THR A 88 0.03 -38.20 -27.96
C THR A 88 -1.32 -38.24 -27.25
N THR A 89 -1.55 -39.33 -26.50
CA THR A 89 -2.62 -39.43 -25.52
C THR A 89 -2.46 -38.32 -24.49
N THR A 90 -3.20 -37.22 -24.66
CA THR A 90 -3.21 -36.09 -23.73
C THR A 90 -3.88 -36.53 -22.44
N LYS A 91 -3.09 -36.59 -21.35
CA LYS A 91 -3.57 -36.69 -19.97
C LYS A 91 -4.58 -35.55 -19.72
N PRO A 92 -5.71 -35.78 -19.01
CA PRO A 92 -6.72 -34.73 -18.83
C PRO A 92 -6.09 -33.50 -18.15
N SER A 93 -6.36 -32.31 -18.70
CA SER A 93 -5.94 -31.03 -18.11
C SER A 93 -6.41 -30.94 -16.66
N LYS A 94 -5.48 -30.70 -15.73
CA LYS A 94 -5.74 -30.51 -14.30
C LYS A 94 -6.52 -29.22 -13.97
N GLN A 95 -6.90 -28.39 -14.96
CA GLN A 95 -7.42 -27.04 -14.71
C GLN A 95 -8.73 -26.95 -13.93
N ASN A 96 -9.53 -28.02 -13.83
CA ASN A 96 -10.87 -27.97 -13.22
C ASN A 96 -10.99 -28.69 -11.87
N GLN A 97 -9.91 -29.22 -11.32
CA GLN A 97 -9.96 -29.85 -9.99
C GLN A 97 -9.73 -28.80 -8.89
N LYS A 98 -10.48 -28.94 -7.79
CA LYS A 98 -10.31 -28.06 -6.63
C LYS A 98 -8.87 -28.22 -6.10
N PRO A 99 -8.09 -27.14 -5.97
CA PRO A 99 -6.75 -27.24 -5.41
C PRO A 99 -6.83 -27.73 -3.96
N SER A 100 -5.97 -28.68 -3.59
CA SER A 100 -6.09 -29.41 -2.32
C SER A 100 -4.83 -29.33 -1.46
N THR A 101 -3.66 -29.30 -2.09
CA THR A 101 -2.38 -29.10 -1.38
C THR A 101 -2.04 -27.62 -1.25
N THR A 102 -1.20 -27.26 -0.27
CA THR A 102 -0.71 -25.88 -0.12
C THR A 102 -0.09 -25.35 -1.41
N ALA A 103 0.71 -26.15 -2.12
CA ALA A 103 1.34 -25.75 -3.37
C ALA A 103 0.32 -25.49 -4.49
N GLU A 104 -0.70 -26.35 -4.63
CA GLU A 104 -1.77 -26.15 -5.59
C GLU A 104 -2.61 -24.91 -5.28
N ILE A 105 -2.93 -24.68 -3.99
CA ILE A 105 -3.72 -23.52 -3.57
C ILE A 105 -2.95 -22.22 -3.81
N VAL A 106 -1.66 -22.18 -3.47
CA VAL A 106 -0.79 -21.02 -3.71
C VAL A 106 -0.63 -20.76 -5.21
N ALA A 107 -0.43 -21.80 -6.03
CA ALA A 107 -0.35 -21.64 -7.47
C ALA A 107 -1.66 -21.09 -8.06
N TYR A 108 -2.81 -21.61 -7.60
CA TYR A 108 -4.13 -21.13 -8.03
C TYR A 108 -4.36 -19.67 -7.63
N PHE A 109 -4.03 -19.31 -6.38
CA PHE A 109 -4.10 -17.93 -5.89
C PHE A 109 -3.20 -16.99 -6.71
N ASN A 110 -1.93 -17.35 -6.93
CA ASN A 110 -0.99 -16.53 -7.69
C ASN A 110 -1.50 -16.27 -9.11
N ALA A 111 -2.04 -17.30 -9.77
CA ALA A 111 -2.63 -17.16 -11.10
C ALA A 111 -3.81 -16.18 -11.11
N ALA A 112 -4.75 -16.34 -10.17
CA ALA A 112 -5.92 -15.47 -10.05
C ALA A 112 -5.54 -14.01 -9.69
N ALA A 113 -4.59 -13.82 -8.76
CA ALA A 113 -4.11 -12.50 -8.37
C ALA A 113 -3.39 -11.81 -9.54
N ASN A 114 -2.53 -12.52 -10.26
CA ASN A 114 -1.82 -11.95 -11.41
C ASN A 114 -2.78 -11.60 -12.55
N LYS A 115 -3.84 -12.40 -12.76
CA LYS A 115 -4.92 -12.09 -13.71
C LYS A 115 -5.56 -10.73 -13.47
N VAL A 116 -5.70 -10.28 -12.22
CA VAL A 116 -6.23 -8.93 -11.92
C VAL A 116 -5.38 -7.82 -12.55
N LYS A 117 -4.05 -7.96 -12.59
CA LYS A 117 -3.18 -6.94 -13.21
C LYS A 117 -3.14 -7.04 -14.73
N THR A 118 -3.29 -8.23 -15.29
CA THR A 118 -3.26 -8.44 -16.74
C THR A 118 -4.61 -8.15 -17.41
N GLU A 119 -5.71 -8.65 -16.85
CA GLU A 119 -7.07 -8.50 -17.40
C GLU A 119 -7.73 -7.16 -17.03
N LYS A 120 -7.22 -6.51 -15.98
CA LYS A 120 -7.66 -5.18 -15.53
C LYS A 120 -9.19 -5.07 -15.37
N PRO A 121 -9.85 -5.91 -14.52
CA PRO A 121 -11.26 -5.73 -14.17
C PRO A 121 -11.52 -4.35 -13.55
N GLY A 122 -12.78 -3.94 -13.41
CA GLY A 122 -13.04 -2.82 -12.48
C GLY A 122 -12.63 -3.25 -11.07
N LEU A 123 -12.18 -2.32 -10.21
CA LEU A 123 -11.95 -2.67 -8.81
C LEU A 123 -12.33 -1.52 -7.88
N THR A 124 -12.91 -1.86 -6.74
CA THR A 124 -13.04 -0.95 -5.60
C THR A 124 -12.21 -1.47 -4.45
N LYS A 125 -11.32 -0.63 -3.93
CA LYS A 125 -10.49 -0.89 -2.76
C LYS A 125 -11.01 -0.09 -1.57
N THR A 126 -11.26 -0.77 -0.47
CA THR A 126 -11.42 -0.14 0.85
C THR A 126 -10.22 -0.51 1.72
N GLU A 127 -9.82 0.39 2.61
CA GLU A 127 -8.71 0.15 3.50
C GLU A 127 -8.99 0.72 4.88
N LYS A 128 -8.63 -0.07 5.89
CA LYS A 128 -8.63 0.33 7.29
C LYS A 128 -7.30 -0.01 7.92
N ILE A 129 -6.65 1.02 8.45
CA ILE A 129 -5.39 0.93 9.18
C ILE A 129 -5.71 1.07 10.66
N SER A 130 -5.24 0.14 11.47
CA SER A 130 -5.25 0.28 12.93
C SER A 130 -3.82 0.24 13.45
N PHE A 131 -3.58 1.03 14.48
CA PHE A 131 -2.26 1.22 15.05
C PHE A 131 -2.36 1.16 16.57
N GLN A 132 -1.53 0.34 17.21
CA GLN A 132 -1.50 0.16 18.66
C GLN A 132 -0.07 0.31 19.15
N VAL A 133 0.15 1.06 20.23
CA VAL A 133 1.46 1.12 20.89
C VAL A 133 1.42 0.30 22.16
N GLN A 134 2.50 -0.43 22.41
CA GLN A 134 2.72 -1.11 23.67
C GLN A 134 3.47 -0.16 24.61
N GLY A 135 2.92 0.05 25.80
CA GLY A 135 3.46 0.95 26.81
C GLY A 135 2.56 1.03 28.03
N ASP A 136 2.96 1.81 29.02
CA ASP A 136 2.13 2.12 30.19
C ASP A 136 0.87 2.94 29.81
N SER A 137 0.02 3.21 30.80
CA SER A 137 -1.26 3.90 30.59
C SER A 137 -1.11 5.31 30.01
N ALA A 138 0.02 5.99 30.25
CA ALA A 138 0.30 7.32 29.69
C ALA A 138 0.57 7.23 28.18
N ILE A 139 1.41 6.28 27.76
CA ILE A 139 1.69 6.01 26.34
C ILE A 139 0.44 5.54 25.60
N ALA A 140 -0.40 4.71 26.24
CA ALA A 140 -1.68 4.28 25.67
C ALA A 140 -2.67 5.45 25.48
N GLY A 141 -2.70 6.41 26.42
CA GLY A 141 -3.52 7.63 26.32
C GLY A 141 -3.12 8.50 25.12
N ILE A 142 -1.82 8.68 24.91
CA ILE A 142 -1.26 9.40 23.77
C ILE A 142 -1.60 8.68 22.45
N ALA A 143 -1.49 7.35 22.42
CA ALA A 143 -1.78 6.56 21.22
C ALA A 143 -3.25 6.72 20.78
N ASN A 144 -4.18 6.79 21.74
CA ASN A 144 -5.58 7.04 21.45
C ASN A 144 -5.85 8.44 20.88
N GLN A 145 -5.17 9.47 21.39
CA GLN A 145 -5.27 10.83 20.84
C GLN A 145 -4.74 10.89 19.39
N VAL A 146 -3.64 10.21 19.13
CA VAL A 146 -3.05 10.06 17.79
C VAL A 146 -4.00 9.36 16.84
N GLN A 147 -4.60 8.24 17.24
CA GLN A 147 -5.60 7.56 16.42
C GLN A 147 -6.80 8.46 16.10
N LYS A 148 -7.27 9.25 17.08
CA LYS A 148 -8.38 10.20 16.88
C LYS A 148 -8.00 11.31 15.90
N ALA A 149 -6.80 11.88 16.04
CA ALA A 149 -6.30 12.93 15.15
C ALA A 149 -6.12 12.43 13.70
N LEU A 150 -5.73 11.16 13.53
CA LEU A 150 -5.45 10.54 12.23
C LEU A 150 -6.60 9.71 11.68
N LYS A 151 -7.81 9.81 12.24
CA LYS A 151 -8.96 8.96 11.88
C LYS A 151 -9.20 8.86 10.37
N ASN A 152 -9.13 9.97 9.64
CA ASN A 152 -9.36 10.01 8.20
C ASN A 152 -8.18 9.42 7.40
N THR A 153 -6.95 9.54 7.93
CA THR A 153 -5.76 8.92 7.34
C THR A 153 -5.75 7.41 7.57
N LEU A 154 -6.28 6.95 8.70
CA LEU A 154 -6.42 5.54 9.08
C LEU A 154 -7.62 4.85 8.42
N ASN A 155 -8.60 5.62 7.94
CA ASN A 155 -9.76 5.12 7.21
C ASN A 155 -9.93 5.94 5.92
N PRO A 156 -9.01 5.79 4.95
CA PRO A 156 -9.07 6.55 3.71
C PRO A 156 -10.33 6.23 2.92
N ASP A 157 -10.79 7.20 2.14
CA ASP A 157 -11.91 7.01 1.22
C ASP A 157 -11.64 5.84 0.25
N PRO A 158 -12.69 5.09 -0.14
CA PRO A 158 -12.56 4.03 -1.13
C PRO A 158 -11.94 4.51 -2.44
N ILE A 159 -11.09 3.68 -3.04
CA ILE A 159 -10.48 3.94 -4.34
C ILE A 159 -11.17 3.06 -5.37
N THR A 160 -11.76 3.67 -6.39
CA THR A 160 -12.34 2.93 -7.52
C THR A 160 -11.48 3.09 -8.76
N VAL A 161 -11.16 1.97 -9.40
CA VAL A 161 -10.47 1.91 -10.69
C VAL A 161 -11.44 1.36 -11.74
N LYS A 162 -11.54 2.08 -12.87
CA LYS A 162 -12.37 1.66 -14.00
C LYS A 162 -11.72 0.46 -14.71
N LYS A 163 -12.55 -0.44 -15.24
CA LYS A 163 -12.09 -1.56 -16.07
C LYS A 163 -11.16 -1.07 -17.19
N GLY A 164 -10.06 -1.78 -17.41
CA GLY A 164 -9.03 -1.47 -18.41
C GLY A 164 -7.95 -0.49 -17.93
N ALA A 165 -8.16 0.24 -16.83
CA ALA A 165 -7.14 1.12 -16.26
C ALA A 165 -6.06 0.32 -15.49
N SER A 166 -4.92 0.96 -15.23
CA SER A 166 -3.81 0.31 -14.53
C SER A 166 -4.10 0.08 -13.05
N HIS A 167 -3.74 -1.11 -12.55
CA HIS A 167 -3.89 -1.50 -11.14
C HIS A 167 -2.61 -1.40 -10.33
N ASN A 168 -1.49 -1.01 -10.94
CA ASN A 168 -0.16 -1.09 -10.34
C ASN A 168 -0.01 -0.27 -9.04
N ALA A 169 -0.85 0.75 -8.82
CA ALA A 169 -0.80 1.59 -7.61
C ALA A 169 -1.92 1.27 -6.59
N VAL A 170 -2.72 0.23 -6.83
CA VAL A 170 -3.94 -0.04 -6.03
C VAL A 170 -4.00 -1.49 -5.57
N PHE A 171 -3.75 -2.45 -6.47
CA PHE A 171 -3.72 -3.88 -6.15
C PHE A 171 -2.31 -4.31 -5.73
N PRO A 172 -2.14 -5.26 -4.78
CA PRO A 172 -0.88 -5.51 -4.10
C PRO A 172 0.34 -5.75 -4.98
N VAL A 173 1.50 -5.56 -4.36
CA VAL A 173 2.82 -5.53 -4.97
C VAL A 173 2.90 -4.35 -5.92
N GLU A 174 2.87 -3.16 -5.34
CA GLU A 174 2.78 -1.91 -6.07
C GLU A 174 3.94 -1.73 -7.07
N ASN A 175 3.62 -1.06 -8.18
CA ASN A 175 4.53 -0.77 -9.29
C ASN A 175 5.07 -2.02 -10.02
N GLN A 176 4.53 -3.21 -9.74
CA GLN A 176 4.82 -4.43 -10.48
C GLN A 176 3.68 -4.80 -11.43
N SER A 177 4.02 -5.45 -12.53
CA SER A 177 3.06 -6.02 -13.50
C SER A 177 2.36 -7.29 -12.99
N TRP A 178 2.82 -7.83 -11.87
CA TRP A 178 2.32 -9.02 -11.18
C TRP A 178 1.86 -8.66 -9.77
N ALA A 179 0.88 -9.37 -9.23
CA ALA A 179 0.28 -9.13 -7.92
C ALA A 179 0.69 -10.18 -6.88
N SER A 180 1.13 -11.36 -7.31
CA SER A 180 1.71 -12.33 -6.39
C SER A 180 2.74 -13.25 -7.03
N ARG A 181 3.79 -13.51 -6.25
CA ARG A 181 4.80 -14.55 -6.42
C ARG A 181 4.97 -15.33 -5.12
N LEU A 182 3.88 -15.48 -4.35
CA LEU A 182 3.91 -16.19 -3.08
C LEU A 182 4.42 -17.62 -3.30
N SER A 183 5.40 -18.03 -2.50
CA SER A 183 5.89 -19.40 -2.52
C SER A 183 5.19 -20.24 -1.45
N ALA A 184 5.03 -21.54 -1.72
CA ALA A 184 4.36 -22.46 -0.80
C ALA A 184 5.12 -22.63 0.53
N ASP A 185 6.45 -22.48 0.54
CA ASP A 185 7.25 -22.54 1.77
C ASP A 185 7.01 -21.34 2.71
N ALA A 186 6.51 -20.22 2.17
CA ALA A 186 6.14 -19.03 2.94
C ALA A 186 4.78 -19.16 3.64
N VAL A 187 4.04 -20.25 3.40
CA VAL A 187 2.68 -20.45 3.90
C VAL A 187 2.68 -21.35 5.14
N SER A 188 1.99 -20.91 6.20
CA SER A 188 1.80 -21.70 7.42
C SER A 188 0.56 -22.60 7.32
N SER A 189 -0.50 -22.11 6.67
CA SER A 189 -1.68 -22.92 6.32
C SER A 189 -2.41 -22.35 5.11
N ALA A 190 -3.07 -23.23 4.35
CA ALA A 190 -3.92 -22.85 3.23
C ALA A 190 -5.16 -23.74 3.18
N SER A 191 -6.29 -23.17 2.76
CA SER A 191 -7.52 -23.91 2.52
C SER A 191 -8.23 -23.40 1.26
N CYS A 192 -8.96 -24.31 0.61
CA CYS A 192 -9.80 -24.00 -0.53
C CYS A 192 -11.16 -24.70 -0.37
N VAL A 193 -12.22 -23.92 -0.27
CA VAL A 193 -13.60 -24.39 -0.16
C VAL A 193 -14.34 -24.02 -1.43
N GLU A 194 -15.04 -24.99 -2.02
CA GLU A 194 -15.92 -24.72 -3.16
C GLU A 194 -17.29 -24.30 -2.65
N LYS A 195 -17.78 -23.14 -3.12
CA LYS A 195 -19.11 -22.63 -2.78
C LYS A 195 -19.65 -21.79 -3.95
N ASN A 196 -20.88 -22.05 -4.37
CA ASN A 196 -21.60 -21.26 -5.38
C ASN A 196 -20.81 -21.04 -6.69
N GLY A 197 -20.16 -22.10 -7.21
CA GLY A 197 -19.36 -22.02 -8.44
C GLY A 197 -18.05 -21.24 -8.31
N ALA A 198 -17.61 -20.94 -7.09
CA ALA A 198 -16.36 -20.26 -6.81
C ALA A 198 -15.54 -21.01 -5.76
N TYR A 199 -14.24 -20.72 -5.72
CA TYR A 199 -13.35 -21.14 -4.65
C TYR A 199 -13.12 -20.01 -3.68
N LEU A 200 -13.46 -20.25 -2.41
CA LEU A 200 -13.03 -19.45 -1.28
C LEU A 200 -11.68 -19.98 -0.81
N ILE A 201 -10.63 -19.20 -1.07
CA ILE A 201 -9.26 -19.51 -0.69
C ILE A 201 -8.90 -18.70 0.54
N THR A 202 -8.30 -19.35 1.54
CA THR A 202 -7.69 -18.68 2.69
C THR A 202 -6.24 -19.13 2.82
N ILE A 203 -5.32 -18.18 2.94
CA ILE A 203 -3.89 -18.41 3.08
C ILE A 203 -3.41 -17.65 4.30
N ARG A 204 -2.70 -18.32 5.20
CA ARG A 204 -1.96 -17.71 6.31
C ARG A 204 -0.48 -17.80 6.03
N LEU A 205 0.22 -16.68 6.10
CA LEU A 205 1.67 -16.67 5.91
C LEU A 205 2.38 -17.16 7.18
N LYS A 206 3.61 -17.66 7.02
CA LYS A 206 4.54 -17.81 8.14
C LYS A 206 5.03 -16.44 8.56
N ASP A 207 5.43 -16.35 9.81
CA ASP A 207 6.02 -15.13 10.34
C ASP A 207 7.33 -14.80 9.59
N GLU A 208 7.56 -13.51 9.41
CA GLU A 208 8.77 -13.00 8.78
C GLU A 208 9.23 -11.75 9.50
N HIS A 209 10.48 -11.82 9.96
CA HIS A 209 11.20 -10.68 10.46
C HIS A 209 11.93 -10.01 9.29
N ILE A 210 11.74 -8.70 9.16
CA ILE A 210 12.25 -7.85 8.10
C ILE A 210 12.94 -6.66 8.78
N SER A 211 14.26 -6.68 8.76
CA SER A 211 15.10 -5.57 9.22
C SER A 211 14.95 -4.34 8.33
N TYR A 212 15.42 -3.19 8.83
CA TYR A 212 15.47 -1.94 8.07
C TYR A 212 16.13 -2.06 6.69
N GLU A 213 17.24 -2.79 6.61
CA GLU A 213 17.96 -3.00 5.34
C GLU A 213 17.19 -3.90 4.36
N GLN A 214 16.48 -4.91 4.88
CA GLN A 214 15.63 -5.76 4.05
C GLN A 214 14.40 -5.00 3.54
N ALA A 215 13.85 -4.07 4.33
CA ALA A 215 12.73 -3.22 3.95
C ALA A 215 13.08 -2.21 2.83
N LYS A 216 14.36 -1.95 2.55
CA LYS A 216 14.82 -1.24 1.34
C LYS A 216 14.63 -2.06 0.06
N LYS A 217 14.57 -3.38 0.17
CA LYS A 217 14.42 -4.34 -0.93
C LYS A 217 13.18 -5.22 -0.69
N PRO A 218 11.97 -4.63 -0.64
CA PRO A 218 10.76 -5.35 -0.23
C PRO A 218 10.50 -6.59 -1.08
N LEU A 219 10.79 -6.52 -2.39
CA LEU A 219 10.63 -7.64 -3.34
C LEU A 219 11.66 -8.77 -3.17
N GLN A 220 12.50 -8.76 -2.13
CA GLN A 220 13.36 -9.89 -1.76
C GLN A 220 12.83 -10.61 -0.50
N THR A 221 11.81 -10.05 0.16
CA THR A 221 11.14 -10.64 1.31
C THR A 221 9.99 -11.53 0.86
N ARG A 222 9.58 -12.50 1.69
CA ARG A 222 8.45 -13.39 1.40
C ARG A 222 7.13 -12.63 1.40
N HIS A 223 6.91 -11.75 2.37
CA HIS A 223 5.71 -10.88 2.42
C HIS A 223 5.66 -9.93 1.23
N GLY A 224 6.77 -9.30 0.86
CA GLY A 224 6.83 -8.40 -0.29
C GLY A 224 6.58 -9.05 -1.65
N GLN A 225 6.54 -10.40 -1.74
CA GLN A 225 6.07 -11.12 -2.94
C GLN A 225 4.54 -11.14 -3.09
N VAL A 226 3.76 -10.65 -2.13
CA VAL A 226 2.29 -10.79 -2.17
C VAL A 226 1.52 -9.65 -1.52
N VAL A 227 2.18 -8.88 -0.64
CA VAL A 227 1.59 -7.71 0.01
C VAL A 227 2.55 -6.53 -0.08
N ASP A 228 2.00 -5.33 0.05
CA ASP A 228 2.80 -4.11 0.20
C ASP A 228 3.26 -4.00 1.65
N ILE A 229 4.54 -4.26 1.89
CA ILE A 229 5.18 -3.99 3.18
C ILE A 229 5.53 -2.50 3.30
N LEU A 230 5.76 -2.04 4.52
CA LEU A 230 6.20 -0.67 4.78
C LEU A 230 7.64 -0.52 4.27
N LYS A 231 7.86 0.34 3.27
CA LYS A 231 9.19 0.52 2.69
C LYS A 231 9.97 1.59 3.44
N THR A 232 11.25 1.33 3.61
CA THR A 232 12.19 2.26 4.22
C THR A 232 12.18 3.64 3.55
N SER A 233 12.16 3.70 2.21
CA SER A 233 12.17 4.98 1.50
C SER A 233 10.93 5.84 1.78
N GLU A 234 9.76 5.22 1.95
CA GLU A 234 8.50 5.91 2.24
C GLU A 234 8.52 6.45 3.68
N ILE A 235 9.15 5.71 4.58
CA ILE A 235 9.35 6.08 5.99
C ILE A 235 10.32 7.26 6.10
N GLU A 236 11.48 7.17 5.44
CA GLU A 236 12.50 8.22 5.41
C GLU A 236 11.96 9.51 4.80
N GLU A 237 11.19 9.43 3.71
CA GLU A 237 10.56 10.59 3.08
C GLU A 237 9.63 11.33 4.04
N GLN A 238 8.81 10.60 4.81
CA GLN A 238 7.96 11.21 5.83
C GLN A 238 8.80 11.77 7.00
N MET A 239 9.85 11.07 7.45
CA MET A 239 10.71 11.54 8.53
C MET A 239 11.43 12.84 8.21
N LYS A 240 11.80 13.08 6.95
CA LYS A 240 12.40 14.36 6.56
C LYS A 240 11.53 15.55 6.95
N SER A 241 10.20 15.45 6.81
CA SER A 241 9.26 16.51 7.19
C SER A 241 9.13 16.71 8.72
N LEU A 242 9.57 15.72 9.50
CA LEU A 242 9.45 15.69 10.97
C LEU A 242 10.83 15.75 11.65
N SER A 243 11.90 15.95 10.90
CA SER A 243 13.29 15.94 11.37
C SER A 243 13.59 16.99 12.46
N TRP A 244 12.78 18.06 12.54
CA TRP A 244 12.86 19.05 13.61
C TRP A 244 12.42 18.53 14.98
N LEU A 245 11.64 17.44 15.00
CA LEU A 245 10.98 16.89 16.19
C LEU A 245 11.55 15.53 16.58
N ILE A 246 12.00 14.75 15.61
CA ILE A 246 12.39 13.36 15.80
C ILE A 246 13.46 12.92 14.79
N THR A 247 14.41 12.12 15.26
CA THR A 247 15.39 11.40 14.44
C THR A 247 15.13 9.90 14.51
N LEU A 248 14.95 9.24 13.36
CA LEU A 248 14.86 7.78 13.30
C LEU A 248 16.28 7.20 13.29
N HIS A 249 16.54 6.22 14.15
CA HIS A 249 17.80 5.47 14.18
C HIS A 249 17.66 4.10 13.52
N ASP A 250 16.59 3.38 13.86
CA ASP A 250 16.31 2.06 13.32
C ASP A 250 14.81 1.77 13.30
N LEU A 251 14.41 0.88 12.42
CA LEU A 251 13.06 0.33 12.36
C LEU A 251 13.14 -1.14 11.95
N ASP A 252 12.73 -1.99 12.88
CA ASP A 252 12.60 -3.41 12.68
C ASP A 252 11.12 -3.81 12.59
N GLN A 253 10.79 -4.77 11.72
CA GLN A 253 9.42 -5.19 11.46
C GLN A 253 9.27 -6.71 11.49
N THR A 254 8.38 -7.20 12.33
CA THR A 254 7.95 -8.60 12.31
C THR A 254 6.52 -8.70 11.80
N TYR A 255 6.36 -9.26 10.60
CA TYR A 255 5.07 -9.59 10.03
C TYR A 255 4.60 -10.94 10.57
N SER A 256 3.47 -10.95 11.27
CA SER A 256 2.97 -12.15 11.96
C SER A 256 1.45 -12.20 11.95
N GLY A 257 0.91 -13.35 11.55
CA GLY A 257 -0.54 -13.51 11.42
C GLY A 257 -1.15 -12.84 10.19
N THR A 258 -0.34 -12.52 9.17
CA THR A 258 -0.84 -12.06 7.87
C THR A 258 -1.74 -13.13 7.23
N THR A 259 -2.95 -12.74 6.83
CA THR A 259 -3.90 -13.63 6.14
C THR A 259 -4.41 -13.01 4.85
N ILE A 260 -4.61 -13.85 3.86
CA ILE A 260 -5.21 -13.52 2.56
C ILE A 260 -6.43 -14.40 2.39
N THR A 261 -7.59 -13.79 2.15
CA THR A 261 -8.81 -14.52 1.79
C THR A 261 -9.31 -13.98 0.46
N CYS A 262 -9.61 -14.85 -0.50
CA CYS A 262 -10.16 -14.42 -1.79
C CYS A 262 -11.24 -15.37 -2.29
N THR A 263 -12.14 -14.83 -3.09
CA THR A 263 -13.13 -15.61 -3.84
C THR A 263 -12.75 -15.57 -5.30
N VAL A 264 -12.59 -16.74 -5.93
CA VAL A 264 -12.19 -16.87 -7.33
C VAL A 264 -13.21 -17.71 -8.07
N ASP A 265 -13.68 -17.23 -9.22
CA ASP A 265 -14.54 -18.00 -10.11
C ASP A 265 -13.89 -19.32 -10.52
N LYS A 266 -14.61 -20.44 -10.44
CA LYS A 266 -14.05 -21.77 -10.74
C LYS A 266 -13.74 -21.96 -12.22
N GLN A 267 -14.51 -21.34 -13.12
CA GLN A 267 -14.39 -21.55 -14.56
C GLN A 267 -13.39 -20.57 -15.19
N SER A 268 -13.53 -19.27 -14.90
CA SER A 268 -12.68 -18.24 -15.51
C SER A 268 -11.38 -18.00 -14.72
N GLN A 269 -11.31 -18.47 -13.48
CA GLN A 269 -10.27 -18.11 -12.49
C GLN A 269 -10.17 -16.60 -12.25
N GLN A 270 -11.23 -15.85 -12.53
CA GLN A 270 -11.28 -14.43 -12.20
C GLN A 270 -11.51 -14.25 -10.72
N MET A 271 -10.68 -13.42 -10.09
CA MET A 271 -10.86 -13.03 -8.70
C MET A 271 -12.09 -12.12 -8.61
N ARG A 272 -13.04 -12.49 -7.76
CA ARG A 272 -14.27 -11.71 -7.49
C ARG A 272 -14.08 -10.78 -6.30
N SER A 273 -13.31 -11.24 -5.31
CA SER A 273 -12.95 -10.44 -4.14
C SER A 273 -11.64 -10.89 -3.53
N ALA A 274 -10.97 -9.99 -2.82
CA ALA A 274 -9.84 -10.32 -1.97
C ALA A 274 -9.84 -9.46 -0.71
N HIS A 275 -9.41 -10.05 0.40
CA HIS A 275 -9.19 -9.40 1.67
C HIS A 275 -7.78 -9.76 2.15
N TYR A 276 -6.95 -8.74 2.34
CA TYR A 276 -5.62 -8.85 2.91
C TYR A 276 -5.65 -8.23 4.29
N ARG A 277 -5.36 -9.04 5.31
CA ARG A 277 -5.09 -8.58 6.66
C ARG A 277 -3.61 -8.73 6.93
N ILE A 278 -2.91 -7.61 6.94
CA ILE A 278 -1.45 -7.53 7.08
C ILE A 278 -1.17 -6.99 8.47
N ILE A 279 -0.39 -7.71 9.27
CA ILE A 279 -0.06 -7.30 10.63
C ILE A 279 1.46 -7.16 10.71
N SER A 280 1.93 -5.95 11.04
CA SER A 280 3.34 -5.66 11.28
C SER A 280 3.54 -5.22 12.72
N ARG A 281 4.42 -5.91 13.44
CA ARG A 281 4.92 -5.47 14.74
C ARG A 281 6.25 -4.75 14.51
N ALA A 282 6.25 -3.44 14.74
CA ALA A 282 7.39 -2.58 14.55
C ALA A 282 8.10 -2.31 15.89
N VAL A 283 9.42 -2.40 15.88
CA VAL A 283 10.29 -1.87 16.94
C VAL A 283 10.99 -0.65 16.34
N ILE A 284 10.71 0.52 16.90
CA ILE A 284 11.15 1.81 16.36
C ILE A 284 12.16 2.39 17.34
N GLN A 285 13.40 2.57 16.90
CA GLN A 285 14.43 3.27 17.66
C GLN A 285 14.56 4.68 17.11
N ALA A 286 14.38 5.67 17.97
CA ALA A 286 14.38 7.07 17.57
C ALA A 286 14.82 7.96 18.73
N SER A 287 15.19 9.19 18.43
CA SER A 287 15.46 10.23 19.43
C SER A 287 14.63 11.47 19.19
N ALA A 288 14.31 12.17 20.27
CA ALA A 288 13.69 13.49 20.23
C ALA A 288 14.48 14.46 21.11
N PRO A 289 14.56 15.76 20.75
CA PRO A 289 15.38 16.74 21.47
C PRO A 289 15.13 16.83 22.98
N LEU A 290 13.91 16.53 23.43
CA LEU A 290 13.50 16.59 24.83
C LEU A 290 13.51 15.22 25.56
N VAL A 291 13.59 14.10 24.83
CA VAL A 291 13.50 12.73 25.39
C VAL A 291 14.84 12.01 25.35
N GLY A 292 15.73 12.37 24.42
CA GLY A 292 16.86 11.53 24.04
C GLY A 292 16.40 10.28 23.30
N ASP A 293 17.21 9.23 23.35
CA ASP A 293 16.95 7.96 22.67
C ASP A 293 15.80 7.18 23.32
N THR A 294 14.90 6.66 22.51
CA THR A 294 13.76 5.86 22.95
C THR A 294 13.47 4.72 21.99
N THR A 295 12.80 3.69 22.51
CA THR A 295 12.31 2.55 21.74
C THR A 295 10.78 2.47 21.86
N VAL A 296 10.09 2.47 20.73
CA VAL A 296 8.64 2.34 20.66
C VAL A 296 8.27 1.02 19.99
N ASN A 297 7.45 0.23 20.68
CA ASN A 297 6.89 -1.00 20.15
C ASN A 297 5.47 -0.72 19.66
N ALA A 298 5.22 -0.94 18.37
CA ALA A 298 3.92 -0.69 17.75
C ALA A 298 3.41 -1.90 16.96
N THR A 299 2.10 -2.08 16.93
CA THR A 299 1.43 -3.04 16.05
C THR A 299 0.57 -2.29 15.05
N LEU A 300 0.83 -2.53 13.77
CA LEU A 300 0.06 -2.05 12.65
C LEU A 300 -0.76 -3.18 12.07
N THR A 301 -2.02 -2.90 11.76
CA THR A 301 -2.85 -3.79 10.95
C THR A 301 -3.43 -3.02 9.79
N PHE A 302 -3.19 -3.53 8.58
CA PHE A 302 -3.81 -3.07 7.35
C PHE A 302 -4.86 -4.10 6.95
N ASN A 303 -6.13 -3.70 6.94
CA ASN A 303 -7.21 -4.51 6.38
C ASN A 303 -7.57 -3.88 5.03
N GLN A 304 -7.29 -4.59 3.95
CA GLN A 304 -7.51 -4.12 2.59
C GLN A 304 -8.51 -5.04 1.91
N GLU A 305 -9.65 -4.51 1.51
CA GLU A 305 -10.67 -5.27 0.80
C GLU A 305 -10.74 -4.79 -0.65
N TYR A 306 -10.92 -5.75 -1.54
CA TYR A 306 -10.99 -5.57 -2.98
C TYR A 306 -12.23 -6.26 -3.50
N GLN A 307 -13.03 -5.54 -4.28
CA GLN A 307 -14.19 -6.06 -5.00
C GLN A 307 -14.00 -5.79 -6.50
N PHE A 308 -14.21 -6.80 -7.33
CA PHE A 308 -13.97 -6.78 -8.78
C PHE A 308 -15.24 -6.96 -9.61
#